data_AF-A0A6V8K1P9-F1
#
_entry.id   AF-A0A6V8K1P9-F1
#
_cell.length_a   1.000
_cell.length_b   1.000
_cell.length_c   1.000
_cell.angle_alpha   90.00
_cell.angle_beta   90.00
_cell.angle_gamma   90.00
#
_symmetry.space_group_name_H-M   'P 1'
#
loop_
_entity.id
_entity.type
_entity.pdbx_description
1 polymer ?
#
loop_
_entity_poly.entity_id
_entity_poly.type
_entity_poly.pdbx_seq_one_letter_code
_entity_poly.pdbx_strand_id
1 'polypeptide(L)'
;MAGLYDDQVDRNVYDPRRAAEFVRELAATTDAQLVEEIRAAADVVLRLAEVWRGGPGWPHGPMDRDAYATATVAAKSLAALPSGTPLSAVTVAVGPILNGWWPERPEAAAALHEAVERLRRVAMHKTTLVSDARWITSHGGG
;
A
#
# COMPACT_ATOMS: atom_id res chain seq x y z
N MET A 1 -7.54 -20.99 47.25
CA MET A 1 -8.01 -20.10 46.17
C MET A 1 -7.15 -20.38 44.95
N ALA A 2 -7.67 -21.24 44.08
CA ALA A 2 -7.05 -21.66 42.84
C ALA A 2 -7.07 -20.53 41.81
N GLY A 3 -6.04 -20.51 40.96
CA GLY A 3 -6.02 -20.10 39.55
C GLY A 3 -6.60 -18.73 39.20
N LEU A 4 -5.74 -17.84 38.68
CA LEU A 4 -6.05 -16.86 37.62
C LEU A 4 -4.76 -16.08 37.29
N TYR A 5 -3.77 -16.76 36.74
CA TYR A 5 -2.82 -16.17 35.79
C TYR A 5 -2.58 -17.23 34.72
N ASP A 6 -3.69 -17.48 34.04
CA ASP A 6 -3.80 -18.23 32.80
C ASP A 6 -3.07 -17.43 31.72
N ASP A 7 -2.01 -18.05 31.21
CA ASP A 7 -1.70 -18.06 29.79
C ASP A 7 -1.68 -16.68 29.10
N GLN A 8 -0.62 -15.91 29.35
CA GLN A 8 -0.14 -14.99 28.31
C GLN A 8 0.41 -15.83 27.16
N VAL A 9 -0.54 -16.23 26.31
CA VAL A 9 -0.39 -16.93 25.06
C VAL A 9 0.87 -16.47 24.34
N ASP A 10 1.68 -17.47 24.05
CA ASP A 10 2.85 -17.51 23.18
C ASP A 10 2.53 -16.93 21.79
N ARG A 11 2.44 -15.59 21.68
CA ARG A 11 2.05 -14.88 20.44
C ARG A 11 3.11 -14.93 19.34
N ASN A 12 4.16 -15.73 19.49
CA ASN A 12 5.27 -15.76 18.54
C ASN A 12 5.86 -17.17 18.36
N VAL A 13 5.07 -18.23 18.50
CA VAL A 13 5.49 -19.56 18.06
C VAL A 13 5.63 -19.54 16.54
N TYR A 14 6.86 -19.49 16.07
CA TYR A 14 7.19 -19.68 14.67
C TYR A 14 6.67 -21.04 14.20
N ASP A 15 5.71 -21.01 13.27
CA ASP A 15 5.22 -22.20 12.59
C ASP A 15 5.83 -22.26 11.17
N PRO A 16 6.81 -23.14 10.93
CA PRO A 16 7.46 -23.25 9.62
C PRO A 16 6.49 -23.70 8.51
N ARG A 17 5.42 -24.43 8.83
CA ARG A 17 4.42 -24.85 7.83
C ARG A 17 3.61 -23.67 7.36
N ARG A 18 3.12 -22.87 8.31
CA ARG A 18 2.39 -21.63 8.03
C ARG A 18 3.26 -20.61 7.28
N ALA A 19 4.54 -20.49 7.63
CA ALA A 19 5.47 -19.65 6.91
C ALA A 19 5.66 -20.11 5.45
N ALA A 20 5.80 -21.42 5.22
CA ALA A 20 5.93 -21.98 3.88
C ALA A 20 4.65 -21.84 3.05
N GLU A 21 3.47 -21.96 3.66
CA GLU A 21 2.18 -21.69 3.01
C GLU A 21 2.07 -20.23 2.57
N PHE A 22 2.38 -19.30 3.46
CA PHE A 22 2.38 -17.87 3.15
C PHE A 22 3.33 -17.51 1.99
N VAL A 23 4.53 -18.10 1.95
CA VAL A 23 5.46 -17.92 0.82
C VAL A 23 4.86 -18.44 -0.49
N ARG A 24 4.21 -19.61 -0.48
CA ARG A 24 3.56 -20.16 -1.69
C ARG A 24 2.39 -19.28 -2.16
N GLU A 25 1.58 -18.78 -1.23
CA GLU A 25 0.47 -17.87 -1.54
C GLU A 25 0.97 -16.54 -2.14
N LEU A 26 2.03 -15.97 -1.57
CA LEU A 26 2.68 -14.78 -2.14
C LEU A 26 3.23 -15.06 -3.54
N ALA A 27 3.93 -16.19 -3.73
CA ALA A 27 4.49 -16.54 -5.03
C ALA A 27 3.41 -16.72 -6.12
N ALA A 28 2.22 -17.20 -5.73
CA ALA A 28 1.07 -17.36 -6.60
C ALA A 28 0.36 -16.03 -6.96
N THR A 29 0.62 -14.95 -6.22
CA THR A 29 0.07 -13.63 -6.54
C THR A 29 0.61 -13.17 -7.90
N THR A 30 -0.27 -12.84 -8.83
CA THR A 30 0.07 -12.42 -10.20
C THR A 30 0.35 -10.93 -10.30
N ASP A 31 1.08 -10.52 -11.33
CA ASP A 31 1.33 -9.10 -11.60
C ASP A 31 0.03 -8.34 -11.91
N ALA A 32 -0.94 -8.99 -12.57
CA ALA A 32 -2.24 -8.42 -12.82
C ALA A 32 -3.01 -8.12 -11.51
N GLN A 33 -2.96 -9.04 -10.53
CA GLN A 33 -3.56 -8.79 -9.21
C GLN A 33 -2.88 -7.61 -8.49
N LEU A 34 -1.55 -7.53 -8.54
CA LEU A 34 -0.82 -6.41 -7.94
C LEU A 34 -1.17 -5.07 -8.62
N VAL A 35 -1.31 -5.05 -9.95
CA VAL A 35 -1.75 -3.86 -10.70
C VAL A 35 -3.14 -3.41 -10.24
N GLU A 36 -4.10 -4.33 -10.12
CA GLU A 36 -5.44 -3.98 -9.66
C GLU A 36 -5.46 -3.50 -8.21
N GLU A 37 -4.66 -4.10 -7.32
CA GLU A 37 -4.53 -3.62 -5.94
C GLU A 37 -3.92 -2.22 -5.86
N ILE A 38 -2.91 -1.91 -6.68
CA ILE A 38 -2.32 -0.56 -6.76
C ILE A 38 -3.35 0.43 -7.28
N ARG A 39 -4.10 0.09 -8.33
CA ARG A 39 -5.18 0.93 -8.88
C ARG A 39 -6.25 1.22 -7.84
N ALA A 40 -6.71 0.19 -7.13
CA ALA A 40 -7.72 0.35 -6.07
C ALA A 40 -7.20 1.21 -4.90
N ALA A 41 -5.96 1.01 -4.47
CA ALA A 41 -5.36 1.82 -3.40
C ALA A 41 -5.18 3.29 -3.81
N ALA A 42 -4.74 3.56 -5.04
CA ALA A 42 -4.59 4.91 -5.57
C ALA A 42 -5.94 5.64 -5.73
N ASP A 43 -7.00 4.92 -6.11
CA ASP A 43 -8.36 5.46 -6.17
C ASP A 43 -8.88 5.87 -4.77
N VAL A 44 -8.56 5.10 -3.73
CA VAL A 44 -8.84 5.49 -2.33
C VAL A 44 -8.07 6.77 -1.96
N VAL A 45 -6.80 6.89 -2.33
CA VAL A 45 -6.01 8.11 -2.10
C VAL A 45 -6.66 9.32 -2.76
N LEU A 46 -7.08 9.20 -4.02
CA LEU A 46 -7.74 10.30 -4.74
C LEU A 46 -9.04 10.73 -4.05
N ARG A 47 -9.91 9.77 -3.70
CA ARG A 47 -11.17 10.08 -3.00
C ARG A 47 -10.93 10.83 -1.69
N LEU A 48 -9.94 10.38 -0.90
CA LEU A 48 -9.64 11.03 0.38
C LEU A 48 -8.94 12.38 0.20
N ALA A 49 -8.18 12.57 -0.89
CA ALA A 49 -7.62 13.87 -1.24
C ALA A 49 -8.71 14.88 -1.59
N GLU A 50 -9.77 14.47 -2.29
CA GLU A 50 -10.94 15.32 -2.56
C GLU A 50 -11.72 15.66 -1.29
N VAL A 51 -11.94 14.69 -0.40
CA VAL A 51 -12.58 14.93 0.91
C VAL A 51 -11.76 15.92 1.73
N TRP A 52 -10.44 15.74 1.79
CA TRP A 52 -9.54 16.64 2.51
C TRP A 52 -9.55 18.05 1.92
N ARG A 53 -9.53 18.18 0.58
CA ARG A 53 -9.67 19.47 -0.12
C ARG A 53 -10.99 20.18 0.19
N GLY A 54 -12.08 19.43 0.34
CA GLY A 54 -13.39 19.96 0.69
C GLY A 54 -13.55 20.32 2.18
N GLY A 55 -12.55 20.00 3.02
CA GLY A 55 -12.60 20.20 4.47
C GLY A 55 -12.47 21.67 4.89
N PRO A 56 -12.98 22.01 6.09
CA PRO A 56 -12.80 23.34 6.66
C PRO A 56 -11.32 23.64 6.91
N GLY A 57 -10.89 24.87 6.60
CA GLY A 57 -9.50 25.29 6.78
C GLY A 57 -8.56 24.88 5.64
N TRP A 58 -9.06 24.22 4.58
CA TRP A 58 -8.25 23.93 3.41
C TRP A 58 -8.09 25.16 2.49
N PRO A 59 -6.87 25.44 1.98
CA PRO A 59 -5.59 24.84 2.37
C PRO A 59 -4.99 25.56 3.60
N HIS A 60 -4.32 24.81 4.48
CA HIS A 60 -3.61 25.39 5.64
C HIS A 60 -2.28 26.05 5.23
N GLY A 61 -1.71 25.62 4.10
CA GLY A 61 -0.47 26.18 3.56
C GLY A 61 -0.15 25.69 2.15
N PRO A 62 0.96 26.16 1.55
CA PRO A 62 1.38 25.77 0.20
C PRO A 62 1.57 24.25 0.04
N MET A 63 2.11 23.58 1.06
CA MET A 63 2.34 22.13 1.04
C MET A 63 1.04 21.33 0.87
N ASP A 64 -0.09 21.84 1.37
CA ASP A 64 -1.38 21.18 1.19
C ASP A 64 -1.82 21.16 -0.28
N ARG A 65 -1.56 22.27 -0.98
CA ARG A 65 -1.85 22.40 -2.42
C ARG A 65 -0.97 21.49 -3.24
N ASP A 66 0.32 21.42 -2.90
CA ASP A 66 1.29 20.59 -3.60
C ASP A 66 0.99 19.10 -3.41
N ALA A 67 0.64 18.68 -2.18
CA ALA A 67 0.24 17.30 -1.89
C ALA A 67 -1.05 16.92 -2.64
N TYR A 68 -2.07 17.79 -2.64
CA TYR A 68 -3.30 17.55 -3.40
C TYR A 68 -3.04 17.50 -4.92
N ALA A 69 -2.24 18.43 -5.45
CA ALA A 69 -1.87 18.43 -6.87
C ALA A 69 -1.12 17.14 -7.25
N THR A 70 -0.20 16.69 -6.41
CA THR A 70 0.54 15.43 -6.58
C THR A 70 -0.41 14.23 -6.63
N ALA A 71 -1.34 14.11 -5.69
CA ALA A 71 -2.35 13.05 -5.68
C ALA A 71 -3.18 13.04 -6.98
N THR A 72 -3.64 14.22 -7.39
CA THR A 72 -4.53 14.37 -8.55
C THR A 72 -3.81 14.05 -9.86
N VAL A 73 -2.56 14.51 -10.03
CA VAL A 73 -1.76 14.25 -11.23
C VAL A 73 -1.43 12.76 -11.33
N ALA A 74 -0.96 12.15 -10.25
CA ALA A 74 -0.63 10.72 -10.25
C ALA A 74 -1.86 9.84 -10.50
N ALA A 75 -3.02 10.17 -9.91
CA ALA A 75 -4.25 9.43 -10.15
C ALA A 75 -4.72 9.56 -11.62
N LYS A 76 -4.62 10.75 -12.22
CA LYS A 76 -4.91 10.95 -13.65
C LYS A 76 -3.96 10.17 -14.55
N SER A 77 -2.66 10.20 -14.26
CA SER A 77 -1.66 9.42 -14.98
C SER A 77 -1.95 7.92 -14.90
N LEU A 78 -2.32 7.42 -13.72
CA LEU A 78 -2.68 6.02 -13.52
C LEU A 78 -3.98 5.62 -14.25
N ALA A 79 -5.00 6.49 -14.23
CA ALA A 79 -6.26 6.26 -14.94
C ALA A 79 -6.09 6.26 -16.46
N ALA A 80 -5.10 7.00 -16.99
CA ALA A 80 -4.79 7.03 -18.41
C ALA A 80 -4.01 5.79 -18.90
N LEU A 81 -3.48 4.96 -18.00
CA LEU A 81 -2.75 3.75 -18.39
C LEU A 81 -3.71 2.68 -18.93
N PRO A 82 -3.44 2.11 -20.12
CA PRO A 82 -4.24 1.02 -20.70
C PRO A 82 -4.36 -0.20 -19.78
N SER A 83 -5.41 -0.99 -20.01
CA SER A 83 -5.50 -2.35 -19.45
C SER A 83 -4.30 -3.19 -19.91
N GLY A 84 -3.73 -3.98 -19.01
CA GLY A 84 -2.54 -4.79 -19.31
C GLY A 84 -1.21 -4.03 -19.23
N THR A 85 -1.21 -2.79 -18.76
CA THR A 85 0.03 -2.07 -18.45
C THR A 85 0.87 -2.87 -17.44
N PRO A 86 2.18 -3.10 -17.70
CA PRO A 86 3.05 -3.85 -16.79
C PRO A 86 3.10 -3.24 -15.38
N LEU A 87 3.26 -4.10 -14.37
CA LEU A 87 3.36 -3.70 -12.96
C LEU A 87 4.41 -2.60 -12.72
N SER A 88 5.59 -2.70 -13.36
CA SER A 88 6.65 -1.70 -13.23
C SER A 88 6.20 -0.30 -13.69
N ALA A 89 5.48 -0.19 -14.80
CA ALA A 89 4.97 1.07 -15.31
C ALA A 89 3.86 1.64 -14.41
N VAL A 90 3.02 0.77 -13.83
CA VAL A 90 2.01 1.16 -12.84
C VAL A 90 2.65 1.70 -11.56
N THR A 91 3.70 1.03 -11.04
CA THR A 91 4.45 1.50 -9.87
C THR A 91 5.14 2.84 -10.13
N VAL A 92 5.70 3.05 -11.32
CA VAL A 92 6.28 4.35 -11.72
C VAL A 92 5.21 5.45 -11.74
N ALA A 93 4.00 5.16 -12.24
CA ALA A 93 2.92 6.15 -12.32
C ALA A 93 2.45 6.64 -10.95
N VAL A 94 2.48 5.78 -9.92
CA VAL A 94 2.17 6.17 -8.53
C VAL A 94 3.38 6.72 -7.77
N GLY A 95 4.57 6.68 -8.36
CA GLY A 95 5.82 7.16 -7.76
C GLY A 95 5.75 8.57 -7.15
N PRO A 96 5.13 9.57 -7.81
CA PRO A 96 4.96 10.89 -7.21
C PRO A 96 4.20 10.87 -5.88
N ILE A 97 3.20 9.99 -5.73
CA ILE A 97 2.49 9.85 -4.45
C ILE A 97 3.42 9.24 -3.40
N LEU A 98 4.15 8.19 -3.76
CA LEU A 98 5.00 7.45 -2.82
C LEU A 98 6.17 8.27 -2.29
N ASN A 99 6.72 9.15 -3.13
CA ASN A 99 7.87 10.00 -2.83
C ASN A 99 7.48 11.40 -2.32
N GLY A 100 6.19 11.73 -2.33
CA GLY A 100 5.67 13.00 -1.84
C GLY A 100 5.75 13.10 -0.32
N TRP A 101 5.81 14.34 0.18
CA TRP A 101 5.54 14.63 1.59
C TRP A 101 4.03 14.61 1.82
N TRP A 102 3.59 14.04 2.94
CA TRP A 102 2.17 13.94 3.30
C TRP A 102 1.93 14.51 4.69
N PRO A 103 0.92 15.37 4.86
CA PRO A 103 0.61 15.95 6.17
C PRO A 103 0.15 14.86 7.14
N GLU A 104 0.87 14.72 8.26
CA GLU A 104 0.45 13.88 9.39
C GLU A 104 -0.63 14.58 10.24
N ARG A 105 -0.84 15.90 10.04
CA ARG A 105 -1.81 16.75 10.77
C ARG A 105 -2.32 17.87 9.88
N PRO A 106 -3.58 18.35 10.02
CA PRO A 106 -4.58 18.03 11.07
C PRO A 106 -5.29 16.67 10.90
N GLU A 107 -6.17 16.30 11.85
CA GLU A 107 -7.01 15.07 11.82
C GLU A 107 -7.69 14.85 10.46
N ALA A 108 -8.09 15.94 9.80
CA ALA A 108 -8.66 15.91 8.45
C ALA A 108 -7.76 15.27 7.37
N ALA A 109 -6.44 15.24 7.57
CA ALA A 109 -5.48 14.61 6.66
C ALA A 109 -5.09 13.18 7.08
N ALA A 110 -5.44 12.73 8.29
CA ALA A 110 -5.01 11.42 8.80
C ALA A 110 -5.48 10.25 7.91
N ALA A 111 -6.73 10.30 7.44
CA ALA A 111 -7.26 9.30 6.54
C ALA A 111 -6.51 9.25 5.19
N LEU A 112 -6.15 10.42 4.64
CA LEU A 112 -5.36 10.52 3.41
C LEU A 112 -3.96 9.94 3.61
N HIS A 113 -3.30 10.29 4.71
CA HIS A 113 -2.00 9.73 5.07
C HIS A 113 -2.05 8.20 5.18
N GLU A 114 -3.03 7.65 5.91
CA GLU A 114 -3.20 6.20 5.99
C GLU A 114 -3.41 5.52 4.64
N ALA A 115 -4.16 6.15 3.73
CA ALA A 115 -4.38 5.62 2.40
C ALA A 115 -3.09 5.61 1.56
N VAL A 116 -2.26 6.65 1.69
CA VAL A 116 -0.93 6.69 1.08
C VAL A 116 -0.04 5.59 1.65
N GLU A 117 -0.05 5.35 2.96
CA GLU A 117 0.70 4.25 3.56
C GLU A 117 0.21 2.87 3.08
N ARG A 118 -1.10 2.70 2.88
CA ARG A 118 -1.66 1.48 2.27
C ARG A 118 -1.17 1.30 0.83
N LEU A 119 -1.19 2.37 0.03
CA LEU A 119 -0.64 2.34 -1.33
C LEU A 119 0.85 1.98 -1.31
N ARG A 120 1.66 2.56 -0.41
CA ARG A 120 3.08 2.23 -0.26
C ARG A 120 3.29 0.76 0.08
N ARG A 121 2.50 0.21 1.02
CA ARG A 121 2.57 -1.22 1.37
C ARG A 121 2.32 -2.13 0.17
N VAL A 122 1.35 -1.80 -0.69
CA VAL A 122 1.06 -2.60 -1.88
C VAL A 122 2.16 -2.39 -2.94
N ALA A 123 2.40 -1.15 -3.36
CA ALA A 123 3.24 -0.83 -4.52
C ALA A 123 4.73 -1.12 -4.30
N MET A 124 5.21 -1.07 -3.05
CA MET A 124 6.62 -1.29 -2.71
C MET A 124 6.84 -2.59 -1.93
N HIS A 125 6.16 -2.77 -0.80
CA HIS A 125 6.50 -3.90 0.07
C HIS A 125 5.95 -5.22 -0.46
N LYS A 126 4.67 -5.26 -0.83
CA LYS A 126 4.04 -6.48 -1.35
C LYS A 126 4.65 -6.91 -2.68
N THR A 127 4.96 -5.96 -3.58
CA THR A 127 5.63 -6.27 -4.85
C THR A 127 7.01 -6.92 -4.63
N THR A 128 7.82 -6.39 -3.70
CA THR A 128 9.10 -7.03 -3.30
C THR A 128 8.88 -8.40 -2.69
N LEU A 129 7.96 -8.54 -1.74
CA LEU A 129 7.67 -9.82 -1.08
C LEU A 129 7.22 -10.90 -2.07
N VAL A 130 6.42 -10.54 -3.07
CA VAL A 130 6.00 -11.46 -4.15
C VAL A 130 7.20 -11.86 -5.01
N SER A 131 8.08 -10.91 -5.36
CA SER A 131 9.31 -11.21 -6.09
C SER A 131 10.22 -12.18 -5.32
N ASP A 132 10.43 -11.91 -4.03
CA ASP A 132 11.26 -12.75 -3.16
C ASP A 132 10.65 -14.15 -2.99
N ALA A 133 9.33 -14.23 -2.81
CA ALA A 133 8.62 -15.50 -2.72
C ALA A 133 8.73 -16.34 -4.00
N ARG A 134 8.64 -15.71 -5.18
CA ARG A 134 8.86 -16.38 -6.47
C ARG A 134 10.31 -16.87 -6.61
N TRP A 135 11.28 -16.10 -6.13
CA TRP A 135 12.68 -16.53 -6.13
C TRP A 135 12.90 -17.74 -5.21
N ILE A 136 12.40 -17.70 -3.98
CA ILE A 136 12.51 -18.80 -3.01
C ILE A 136 11.86 -20.08 -3.55
N THR A 137 10.66 -19.99 -4.12
CA THR A 137 9.94 -21.17 -4.64
C THR A 137 10.58 -21.78 -5.89
N SER A 138 11.34 -21.00 -6.66
CA SER A 138 12.04 -21.49 -7.87
C SER A 138 13.47 -22.02 -7.59
N HIS A 139 14.11 -21.59 -6.50
CA HIS A 139 15.52 -21.92 -6.21
C HIS A 139 15.75 -22.60 -4.85
N GLY A 140 14.78 -22.58 -3.94
CA GLY A 140 14.89 -23.12 -2.57
C GLY A 140 14.52 -24.60 -2.43
N GLY A 141 14.28 -25.31 -3.53
CA GLY A 141 13.95 -26.75 -3.55
C GLY A 141 15.16 -27.68 -3.69
N GLY A 142 16.25 -27.38 -2.98
CA GLY A 142 17.48 -28.19 -2.93
C GLY A 142 17.61 -29.01 -1.65
#